data_AF-A0A7S4T8B3-F1
#
_entry.id   AF-A0A7S4T8B3-F1
#
_cell.length_a   1.000
_cell.length_b   1.000
_cell.length_c   1.000
_cell.angle_alpha   90.00
_cell.angle_beta   90.00
_cell.angle_gamma   90.00
#
_symmetry.space_group_name_H-M   'P 1'
#
loop_
_entity.id
_entity.type
_entity.pdbx_description
1 polymer ?
#
loop_
_entity_poly.entity_id
_entity_poly.type
_entity_poly.pdbx_seq_one_letter_code
_entity_poly.pdbx_strand_id
1 'polypeptide(L)'
;MAPLSARTSRQRQMLPPLLLASACAVAGGEDAGTYIESALAAAAHAGQPPPILSPEFSPSDLGLPENADAAEGLPLPRPKLADSWSCSLRYTGNMMGVNWKDGRGKFYTDRPGEKYRMTFEVTSDYFTPGRKLLQDQLTVSPHVNTTLGTGEGSVCLSFHAMYTDMWAWVKLARHSGHKVVRGEPCDVWTFNSTSAGFVASVCLAKDGVPREFFQVLGKKGSKWSGRSEMNFSNVVVGPPPSTIFEPSEACAKNYPTQPCNDTRVATISVYRIFGSPEPLELQNRDTGDILGDLSFVCTQGSGEAYRSKLITHWRVNVSLAFGQYAVCNFNGTANDCLGDPAMLKSVGRRSGQMMGSGPLLGQCSPNDDVGSQYSFPAAAMCPPGVSPGLDSCAWGGAVPVRTVAASCVMEDRGLLQACTRDIGKAPFTDAENVWKAAFASEDPEKGGCPEVPYPPSSRLVVV
;
A
#
# COMPACT_ATOMS: atom_id res chain seq x y z
N MET A 1 7.33 4.66 -51.25
CA MET A 1 6.45 5.08 -50.14
C MET A 1 6.34 3.92 -49.18
N ALA A 2 7.01 4.01 -48.04
CA ALA A 2 6.96 3.07 -46.92
C ALA A 2 6.80 3.91 -45.65
N PRO A 3 5.95 3.52 -44.68
CA PRO A 3 5.69 4.38 -43.53
C PRO A 3 6.81 4.25 -42.49
N LEU A 4 7.25 5.42 -42.02
CA LEU A 4 8.16 5.61 -40.89
C LEU A 4 7.48 5.15 -39.60
N SER A 5 8.10 4.16 -38.94
CA SER A 5 7.74 3.71 -37.59
C SER A 5 8.31 4.67 -36.56
N ALA A 6 7.43 5.34 -35.81
CA ALA A 6 7.80 6.19 -34.69
C ALA A 6 8.17 5.32 -33.46
N ARG A 7 9.44 5.36 -33.06
CA ARG A 7 9.88 4.80 -31.77
C ARG A 7 9.57 5.81 -30.66
N THR A 8 8.56 5.52 -29.86
CA THR A 8 8.37 6.16 -28.55
C THR A 8 9.33 5.56 -27.53
N SER A 9 10.27 6.36 -27.05
CA SER A 9 11.10 6.08 -25.88
C SER A 9 10.23 6.12 -24.62
N ARG A 10 10.11 5.01 -23.89
CA ARG A 10 9.52 4.98 -22.54
C ARG A 10 10.64 5.11 -21.51
N GLN A 11 10.73 6.26 -20.86
CA GLN A 11 11.56 6.49 -19.68
C GLN A 11 11.00 5.70 -18.49
N ARG A 12 11.85 4.94 -17.78
CA ARG A 12 11.50 4.19 -16.56
C ARG A 12 11.68 5.09 -15.33
N GLN A 13 10.70 5.11 -14.43
CA GLN A 13 10.78 5.80 -13.14
C GLN A 13 10.76 4.77 -12.01
N MET A 14 11.72 4.84 -11.07
CA MET A 14 11.76 4.02 -9.85
C MET A 14 11.36 4.86 -8.64
N LEU A 15 10.45 4.35 -7.82
CA LEU A 15 10.07 4.92 -6.52
C LEU A 15 10.83 4.20 -5.38
N PRO A 16 11.23 4.90 -4.29
CA PRO A 16 11.97 4.29 -3.17
C PRO A 16 11.12 3.27 -2.36
N PRO A 17 11.70 2.18 -1.82
CA PRO A 17 10.98 1.02 -1.28
C PRO A 17 10.27 1.23 0.07
N LEU A 18 10.58 2.32 0.79
CA LEU A 18 9.80 2.72 1.96
C LEU A 18 8.33 3.01 1.57
N LEU A 19 8.11 3.40 0.30
CA LEU A 19 6.81 3.51 -0.32
C LEU A 19 6.14 2.15 -0.46
N LEU A 20 6.77 1.17 -1.12
CA LEU A 20 6.11 -0.12 -1.37
C LEU A 20 5.66 -0.81 -0.08
N ALA A 21 6.46 -0.82 0.98
CA ALA A 21 6.03 -1.51 2.21
C ALA A 21 4.92 -0.78 2.96
N SER A 22 4.97 0.55 3.07
CA SER A 22 3.93 1.33 3.76
C SER A 22 2.66 1.47 2.90
N ALA A 23 2.83 1.60 1.58
CA ALA A 23 1.75 1.61 0.58
C ALA A 23 1.10 0.24 0.44
N CYS A 24 1.85 -0.85 0.35
CA CYS A 24 1.26 -2.19 0.22
C CYS A 24 0.67 -2.69 1.55
N ALA A 25 1.20 -2.26 2.69
CA ALA A 25 0.53 -2.48 3.97
C ALA A 25 -0.83 -1.74 3.98
N VAL A 26 -0.86 -0.43 3.71
CA VAL A 26 -2.05 0.39 3.97
C VAL A 26 -2.93 0.61 2.72
N ALA A 27 -2.57 0.17 1.53
CA ALA A 27 -3.35 0.44 0.33
C ALA A 27 -3.28 -0.67 -0.73
N GLY A 28 -4.37 -1.43 -0.81
CA GLY A 28 -4.73 -2.24 -1.97
C GLY A 28 -5.63 -1.44 -2.90
N GLY A 29 -5.08 -0.54 -3.73
CA GLY A 29 -5.92 0.18 -4.69
C GLY A 29 -5.22 0.69 -5.96
N GLU A 30 -6.04 0.76 -7.01
CA GLU A 30 -5.80 0.94 -8.46
C GLU A 30 -4.54 1.72 -8.94
N ASP A 31 -4.23 2.91 -8.43
CA ASP A 31 -3.16 3.73 -9.04
C ASP A 31 -1.73 3.36 -8.60
N ALA A 32 -1.57 2.46 -7.62
CA ALA A 32 -0.26 1.87 -7.33
C ALA A 32 0.22 0.98 -8.48
N GLY A 33 -0.69 0.36 -9.23
CA GLY A 33 -0.36 -0.55 -10.33
C GLY A 33 0.54 0.09 -11.38
N THR A 34 0.26 1.31 -11.84
CA THR A 34 1.08 1.93 -12.90
C THR A 34 2.50 2.32 -12.44
N TYR A 35 2.67 2.68 -11.17
CA TYR A 35 3.97 3.05 -10.60
C TYR A 35 4.77 1.85 -10.07
N ILE A 36 4.08 0.86 -9.49
CA ILE A 36 4.66 -0.40 -9.01
C ILE A 36 4.96 -1.35 -10.17
N GLU A 37 4.13 -1.43 -11.21
CA GLU A 37 4.39 -2.27 -12.39
C GLU A 37 5.46 -1.71 -13.32
N SER A 38 5.66 -0.39 -13.38
CA SER A 38 6.83 0.16 -14.07
C SER A 38 8.15 -0.37 -13.47
N ALA A 39 8.13 -0.72 -12.17
CA ALA A 39 9.26 -1.31 -11.45
C ALA A 39 9.21 -2.86 -11.38
N LEU A 40 8.04 -3.50 -11.25
CA LEU A 40 7.88 -4.95 -11.07
C LEU A 40 7.61 -5.71 -12.39
N ALA A 41 6.88 -5.16 -13.36
CA ALA A 41 6.65 -5.81 -14.66
C ALA A 41 7.92 -5.88 -15.52
N ALA A 42 8.93 -5.04 -15.23
CA ALA A 42 10.27 -5.16 -15.81
C ALA A 42 11.08 -6.34 -15.26
N ALA A 43 10.71 -6.88 -14.09
CA ALA A 43 11.42 -7.98 -13.43
C ALA A 43 10.76 -9.36 -13.66
N ALA A 44 9.44 -9.41 -13.87
CA ALA A 44 8.69 -10.68 -13.98
C ALA A 44 8.74 -11.36 -15.36
N HIS A 45 9.14 -10.67 -16.44
CA HIS A 45 9.12 -11.22 -17.80
C HIS A 45 10.47 -11.68 -18.37
N ALA A 46 11.56 -11.69 -17.59
CA ALA A 46 12.83 -12.23 -18.03
C ALA A 46 13.16 -13.52 -17.25
N GLY A 47 12.63 -14.65 -17.72
CA GLY A 47 13.04 -16.00 -17.29
C GLY A 47 14.46 -16.39 -17.72
N GLN A 48 15.37 -15.43 -17.87
CA GLN A 48 16.80 -15.64 -18.10
C GLN A 48 17.59 -14.62 -17.26
N PRO A 49 18.68 -15.03 -16.59
CA PRO A 49 19.53 -14.09 -15.87
C PRO A 49 20.10 -13.08 -16.87
N PRO A 50 19.87 -11.76 -16.70
CA PRO A 50 20.51 -10.78 -17.56
C PRO A 50 22.02 -10.85 -17.34
N PRO A 51 22.84 -10.56 -18.38
CA PRO A 51 24.27 -10.39 -18.19
C PRO A 51 24.51 -9.33 -17.11
N ILE A 52 25.44 -9.60 -16.20
CA ILE A 52 25.90 -8.66 -15.16
C ILE A 52 26.46 -7.43 -15.88
N LEU A 53 25.62 -6.44 -16.08
CA LEU A 53 25.99 -5.09 -16.48
C LEU A 53 25.79 -4.22 -15.24
N SER A 54 26.89 -3.83 -14.61
CA SER A 54 26.89 -2.71 -13.66
C SER A 54 26.32 -1.48 -14.36
N PRO A 55 25.21 -0.86 -13.91
CA PRO A 55 24.69 0.31 -14.58
C PRO A 55 25.44 1.54 -14.05
N GLU A 56 26.38 2.04 -14.84
CA GLU A 56 26.78 3.44 -14.76
C GLU A 56 25.59 4.29 -15.25
N PHE A 57 24.77 4.78 -14.32
CA PHE A 57 23.73 5.77 -14.64
C PHE A 57 24.39 7.13 -14.86
N SER A 58 24.28 7.67 -16.07
CA SER A 58 24.71 9.04 -16.38
C SER A 58 23.68 10.05 -15.88
N PRO A 59 24.09 11.14 -15.20
CA PRO A 59 23.20 12.22 -14.79
C PRO A 59 22.34 12.85 -15.91
N SER A 60 22.73 12.68 -17.18
CA SER A 60 22.00 13.14 -18.36
C SER A 60 20.65 12.44 -18.58
N ASP A 61 20.48 11.20 -18.11
CA ASP A 61 19.29 10.39 -18.43
C ASP A 61 18.05 10.76 -17.60
N LEU A 62 18.23 11.63 -16.60
CA LEU A 62 17.19 12.06 -15.65
C LEU A 62 16.49 13.38 -16.04
N GLY A 63 16.85 13.99 -17.18
CA GLY A 63 16.17 15.21 -17.66
C GLY A 63 16.24 16.38 -16.67
N LEU A 64 17.32 16.46 -15.89
CA LEU A 64 17.53 17.57 -14.96
C LEU A 64 17.76 18.87 -15.77
N PRO A 65 17.10 19.99 -15.41
CA PRO A 65 17.37 21.27 -16.07
C PRO A 65 18.82 21.67 -15.81
N GLU A 66 19.55 21.88 -16.90
CA GLU A 66 20.99 22.20 -16.94
C GLU A 66 21.31 23.58 -16.34
N ASN A 67 20.28 24.38 -16.03
CA ASN A 67 20.43 25.75 -15.56
C ASN A 67 19.71 25.94 -14.22
N ALA A 68 20.42 25.65 -13.14
CA ALA A 68 20.18 26.31 -11.85
C ALA A 68 21.49 27.01 -11.49
N ASP A 69 21.45 28.34 -11.53
CA ASP A 69 22.59 29.24 -11.38
C ASP A 69 23.54 28.78 -10.26
N ALA A 70 24.69 28.26 -10.68
CA ALA A 70 25.80 27.99 -9.80
C ALA A 70 26.35 29.35 -9.37
N ALA A 71 26.03 29.79 -8.15
CA ALA A 71 26.89 30.73 -7.47
C ALA A 71 28.32 30.17 -7.54
N GLU A 72 29.29 30.98 -8.00
CA GLU A 72 30.71 30.64 -8.20
C GLU A 72 31.43 30.31 -6.88
N GLY A 73 30.97 29.26 -6.19
CA GLY A 73 31.61 28.64 -5.04
C GLY A 73 32.28 27.35 -5.47
N LEU A 74 33.38 27.01 -4.80
CA LEU A 74 34.06 25.72 -4.95
C LEU A 74 33.02 24.58 -4.90
N PRO A 75 33.14 23.55 -5.77
CA PRO A 75 32.20 22.44 -5.78
C PRO A 75 32.18 21.80 -4.40
N LEU A 76 31.02 21.88 -3.73
CA LEU A 76 30.85 21.28 -2.41
C LEU A 76 31.13 19.77 -2.53
N PRO A 77 31.83 19.17 -1.54
CA PRO A 77 32.06 17.73 -1.54
C PRO A 77 30.73 16.99 -1.58
N ARG A 78 30.65 15.95 -2.42
CA ARG A 78 29.44 15.13 -2.55
C ARG A 78 29.09 14.48 -1.20
N PRO A 79 27.80 14.31 -0.88
CA PRO A 79 27.41 13.68 0.38
C PRO A 79 27.91 12.24 0.40
N LYS A 80 28.60 11.86 1.48
CA LYS A 80 29.05 10.50 1.72
C LYS A 80 28.22 9.88 2.84
N LEU A 81 27.36 8.94 2.47
CA LEU A 81 26.66 8.11 3.44
C LEU A 81 27.63 7.05 4.00
N ALA A 82 27.46 6.67 5.26
CA ALA A 82 28.06 5.46 5.81
C ALA A 82 27.60 4.23 5.01
N ASP A 83 28.32 3.13 5.12
CA ASP A 83 27.94 1.87 4.45
C ASP A 83 26.93 1.10 5.29
N SER A 84 27.13 1.05 6.60
CA SER A 84 26.27 0.33 7.54
C SER A 84 26.20 1.09 8.87
N TRP A 85 25.02 1.11 9.48
CA TRP A 85 24.80 1.75 10.78
C TRP A 85 23.52 1.24 11.45
N SER A 86 23.41 1.50 12.75
CA SER A 86 22.18 1.30 13.52
C SER A 86 21.86 2.52 14.37
N CYS A 87 20.59 2.72 14.68
CA CYS A 87 20.14 3.84 15.51
C CYS A 87 18.76 3.59 16.15
N SER A 88 18.42 4.46 17.09
CA SER A 88 17.06 4.63 17.61
C SER A 88 16.28 5.56 16.70
N LEU A 89 15.08 5.14 16.31
CA LEU A 89 14.18 5.84 15.41
C LEU A 89 13.06 6.50 16.21
N ARG A 90 12.79 7.78 15.93
CA ARG A 90 11.49 8.40 16.16
C ARG A 90 10.82 8.68 14.83
N TYR A 91 9.55 8.31 14.71
CA TYR A 91 8.78 8.41 13.48
C TYR A 91 7.51 9.21 13.71
N THR A 92 7.19 10.10 12.77
CA THR A 92 5.88 10.77 12.71
C THR A 92 5.55 10.98 11.25
N GLY A 93 4.28 10.78 10.89
CA GLY A 93 3.87 10.93 9.50
C GLY A 93 2.38 11.08 9.35
N ASN A 94 1.99 11.56 8.18
CA ASN A 94 0.67 11.40 7.64
C ASN A 94 0.84 10.72 6.28
N MET A 95 0.33 9.52 6.10
CA MET A 95 0.39 8.85 4.81
C MET A 95 -0.99 8.32 4.50
N MET A 96 -1.49 8.59 3.29
CA MET A 96 -2.78 8.06 2.85
C MET A 96 -3.91 8.39 3.85
N GLY A 97 -3.90 9.63 4.36
CA GLY A 97 -4.86 10.11 5.36
C GLY A 97 -4.67 9.57 6.78
N VAL A 98 -3.80 8.58 7.01
CA VAL A 98 -3.54 8.03 8.33
C VAL A 98 -2.43 8.82 9.02
N ASN A 99 -2.75 9.41 10.18
CA ASN A 99 -1.80 10.10 11.03
C ASN A 99 -1.11 9.11 11.97
N TRP A 100 0.21 9.02 11.87
CA TRP A 100 1.07 8.28 12.78
C TRP A 100 1.87 9.24 13.63
N LYS A 101 1.73 9.10 14.94
CA LYS A 101 2.38 9.96 15.94
C LYS A 101 3.19 9.12 16.90
N ASP A 102 4.14 9.80 17.55
CA ASP A 102 4.93 9.27 18.65
C ASP A 102 5.62 7.93 18.34
N GLY A 103 5.95 7.73 17.06
CA GLY A 103 6.58 6.51 16.58
C GLY A 103 7.94 6.31 17.24
N ARG A 104 8.20 5.11 17.75
CA ARG A 104 9.48 4.78 18.42
C ARG A 104 9.94 3.39 18.02
N GLY A 105 11.22 3.28 17.70
CA GLY A 105 11.84 1.97 17.50
C GLY A 105 13.29 2.04 17.05
N LYS A 106 13.66 1.22 16.06
CA LYS A 106 15.04 1.04 15.62
C LYS A 106 15.13 1.05 14.09
N PHE A 107 16.27 1.50 13.59
CA PHE A 107 16.61 1.42 12.19
C PHE A 107 18.02 0.84 12.05
N TYR A 108 18.15 -0.13 11.15
CA TYR A 108 19.38 -0.86 10.85
C TYR A 108 19.57 -0.88 9.35
N THR A 109 20.79 -0.64 8.88
CA THR A 109 21.11 -0.80 7.46
C THR A 109 22.50 -1.36 7.29
N ASP A 110 22.63 -2.20 6.28
CA ASP A 110 23.88 -2.74 5.78
C ASP A 110 23.81 -2.67 4.25
N ARG A 111 24.23 -1.54 3.69
CA ARG A 111 24.08 -1.24 2.26
C ARG A 111 24.93 -2.16 1.38
N PRO A 112 26.19 -2.51 1.73
CA PRO A 112 26.95 -3.52 0.98
C PRO A 112 26.28 -4.89 0.99
N GLY A 113 25.58 -5.24 2.08
CA GLY A 113 24.79 -6.46 2.20
C GLY A 113 23.37 -6.36 1.64
N GLU A 114 23.02 -5.25 0.96
CA GLU A 114 21.70 -5.01 0.35
C GLU A 114 20.53 -5.30 1.29
N LYS A 115 20.61 -4.78 2.52
CA LYS A 115 19.57 -4.99 3.53
C LYS A 115 19.37 -3.82 4.48
N TYR A 116 18.13 -3.69 4.94
CA TYR A 116 17.78 -2.81 6.06
C TYR A 116 16.60 -3.39 6.84
N ARG A 117 16.51 -3.00 8.11
CA ARG A 117 15.36 -3.29 8.96
C ARG A 117 14.92 -2.04 9.69
N MET A 118 13.62 -1.80 9.70
CA MET A 118 12.98 -0.70 10.41
C MET A 118 11.88 -1.28 11.28
N THR A 119 12.02 -1.14 12.60
CA THR A 119 11.00 -1.52 13.57
C THR A 119 10.50 -0.28 14.28
N PHE A 120 9.19 -0.14 14.43
CA PHE A 120 8.62 0.93 15.25
C PHE A 120 7.21 0.61 15.72
N GLU A 121 6.90 1.10 16.91
CA GLU A 121 5.52 1.24 17.39
C GLU A 121 5.07 2.68 17.12
N VAL A 122 3.94 2.86 16.45
CA VAL A 122 3.30 4.17 16.21
C VAL A 122 1.93 4.24 16.85
N THR A 123 1.50 5.45 17.18
CA THR A 123 0.13 5.72 17.61
C THR A 123 -0.67 6.28 16.44
N SER A 124 -1.87 5.74 16.21
CA SER A 124 -2.83 6.25 15.24
C SER A 124 -4.11 6.61 15.96
N ASP A 125 -4.66 7.78 15.63
CA ASP A 125 -5.97 8.23 16.14
C ASP A 125 -7.09 7.99 15.14
N TYR A 126 -6.82 7.29 14.03
CA TYR A 126 -7.71 7.30 12.88
C TYR A 126 -9.00 6.47 13.08
N PHE A 127 -8.89 5.23 13.53
CA PHE A 127 -10.05 4.40 13.88
C PHE A 127 -10.40 4.54 15.36
N THR A 128 -9.39 4.43 16.22
CA THR A 128 -9.54 4.53 17.67
C THR A 128 -8.41 5.40 18.21
N PRO A 129 -8.70 6.50 18.92
CA PRO A 129 -7.69 7.38 19.50
C PRO A 129 -6.69 6.62 20.36
N GLY A 130 -5.40 6.93 20.22
CA GLY A 130 -4.34 6.31 21.02
C GLY A 130 -4.00 4.87 20.64
N ARG A 131 -4.55 4.33 19.54
CA ARG A 131 -4.28 2.95 19.13
C ARG A 131 -2.84 2.79 18.70
N LYS A 132 -2.15 1.83 19.29
CA LYS A 132 -0.77 1.48 18.96
C LYS A 132 -0.71 0.43 17.86
N LEU A 133 0.25 0.57 16.96
CA LEU A 133 0.55 -0.37 15.90
C LEU A 133 2.04 -0.65 15.90
N LEU A 134 2.40 -1.92 15.98
CA LEU A 134 3.77 -2.35 15.76
C LEU A 134 3.95 -2.72 14.29
N GLN A 135 4.98 -2.14 13.67
CA GLN A 135 5.42 -2.47 12.33
C GLN A 135 6.90 -2.85 12.35
N ASP A 136 7.23 -3.92 11.62
CA ASP A 136 8.59 -4.39 11.41
C ASP A 136 8.79 -4.66 9.91
N GLN A 137 9.55 -3.78 9.27
CA GLN A 137 9.89 -3.89 7.86
C GLN A 137 11.32 -4.38 7.72
N LEU A 138 11.49 -5.53 7.07
CA LEU A 138 12.77 -6.12 6.69
C LEU A 138 12.87 -6.14 5.17
N THR A 139 13.90 -5.50 4.62
CA THR A 139 14.26 -5.65 3.21
C THR A 139 15.56 -6.43 3.12
N VAL A 140 15.51 -7.58 2.48
CA VAL A 140 16.67 -8.45 2.16
C VAL A 140 16.38 -9.05 0.80
N SER A 141 17.18 -8.73 -0.22
CA SER A 141 16.94 -9.22 -1.58
C SER A 141 16.79 -10.76 -1.62
N PRO A 142 15.80 -11.32 -2.33
CA PRO A 142 14.81 -10.67 -3.21
C PRO A 142 13.45 -10.38 -2.53
N HIS A 143 13.42 -10.17 -1.22
CA HIS A 143 12.19 -10.01 -0.44
C HIS A 143 12.11 -8.68 0.33
N VAL A 144 10.89 -8.15 0.41
CA VAL A 144 10.50 -7.12 1.37
C VAL A 144 9.41 -7.73 2.25
N ASN A 145 9.76 -7.95 3.51
CA ASN A 145 8.87 -8.52 4.52
C ASN A 145 8.38 -7.40 5.44
N THR A 146 7.07 -7.29 5.62
CA THR A 146 6.46 -6.37 6.59
C THR A 146 5.63 -7.17 7.57
N THR A 147 6.04 -7.19 8.84
CA THR A 147 5.27 -7.78 9.92
C THR A 147 4.46 -6.71 10.63
N LEU A 148 3.19 -7.00 10.88
CA LEU A 148 2.26 -6.11 11.54
C LEU A 148 1.65 -6.81 12.76
N GLY A 149 1.53 -6.07 13.86
CA GLY A 149 1.02 -6.60 15.13
C GLY A 149 2.12 -7.21 16.00
N THR A 150 1.71 -7.96 17.03
CA THR A 150 2.62 -8.51 18.06
C THR A 150 2.33 -9.98 18.35
N GLY A 151 3.38 -10.76 18.65
CA GLY A 151 3.24 -12.15 19.08
C GLY A 151 2.58 -13.05 18.04
N GLU A 152 1.82 -14.04 18.50
CA GLU A 152 1.11 -15.02 17.65
C GLU A 152 0.04 -14.39 16.76
N GLY A 153 -0.46 -13.20 17.12
CA GLY A 153 -1.45 -12.45 16.33
C GLY A 153 -0.84 -11.59 15.21
N SER A 154 0.48 -11.61 15.04
CA SER A 154 1.14 -10.84 13.99
C SER A 154 1.01 -11.50 12.61
N VAL A 155 0.95 -10.68 11.57
CA VAL A 155 0.82 -11.13 10.17
C VAL A 155 2.04 -10.67 9.39
N CYS A 156 2.60 -11.56 8.58
CA CYS A 156 3.65 -11.24 7.64
C CYS A 156 3.08 -10.92 6.26
N LEU A 157 3.44 -9.77 5.71
CA LEU A 157 3.22 -9.40 4.32
C LEU A 157 4.56 -9.50 3.60
N SER A 158 4.75 -10.57 2.82
CA SER A 158 5.97 -10.76 2.02
C SER A 158 5.73 -10.34 0.57
N PHE A 159 6.64 -9.52 0.05
CA PHE A 159 6.64 -9.10 -1.35
C PHE A 159 7.95 -9.55 -1.99
N HIS A 160 7.88 -10.13 -3.18
CA HIS A 160 9.06 -10.39 -3.99
C HIS A 160 9.51 -9.08 -4.65
N ALA A 161 10.52 -8.44 -4.07
CA ALA A 161 11.05 -7.17 -4.52
C ALA A 161 12.56 -7.12 -4.29
N MET A 162 13.28 -6.67 -5.31
CA MET A 162 14.72 -6.47 -5.20
C MET A 162 15.04 -5.37 -4.18
N TYR A 163 16.17 -5.52 -3.50
CA TYR A 163 16.68 -4.46 -2.64
C TYR A 163 16.79 -3.16 -3.43
N THR A 164 16.28 -2.09 -2.84
CA THR A 164 16.49 -0.73 -3.33
C THR A 164 17.05 0.09 -2.17
N ASP A 165 18.19 0.73 -2.39
CA ASP A 165 18.78 1.60 -1.38
C ASP A 165 17.88 2.84 -1.19
N MET A 166 17.19 2.91 -0.05
CA MET A 166 16.29 4.03 0.26
C MET A 166 17.00 5.38 0.34
N TRP A 167 18.34 5.39 0.39
CA TRP A 167 19.19 6.57 0.42
C TRP A 167 19.86 6.87 -0.92
N ALA A 168 19.60 6.10 -1.98
CA ALA A 168 20.24 6.28 -3.29
C ALA A 168 20.06 7.70 -3.86
N TRP A 169 18.91 8.33 -3.59
CA TRP A 169 18.58 9.69 -4.04
C TRP A 169 19.51 10.76 -3.45
N VAL A 170 20.18 10.51 -2.31
CA VAL A 170 21.08 11.48 -1.66
C VAL A 170 22.24 11.86 -2.57
N LYS A 171 22.67 10.95 -3.46
CA LYS A 171 23.71 11.23 -4.47
C LYS A 171 23.27 12.28 -5.50
N LEU A 172 21.97 12.47 -5.67
CA LEU A 172 21.34 13.43 -6.58
C LEU A 172 20.84 14.69 -5.86
N ALA A 173 20.94 14.72 -4.53
CA ALA A 173 20.46 15.82 -3.72
C ALA A 173 21.41 17.03 -3.81
N ARG A 174 20.84 18.22 -3.60
CA ARG A 174 21.60 19.48 -3.54
C ARG A 174 21.79 19.88 -2.08
N HIS A 175 22.98 20.36 -1.76
CA HIS A 175 23.23 20.98 -0.47
C HIS A 175 22.32 22.20 -0.32
N SER A 176 21.61 22.28 0.81
CA SER A 176 20.57 23.28 1.06
C SER A 176 20.78 24.06 2.37
N GLY A 177 21.83 23.76 3.13
CA GLY A 177 22.22 24.50 4.31
C GLY A 177 22.80 23.61 5.40
N HIS A 178 22.96 24.19 6.59
CA HIS A 178 23.45 23.49 7.78
C HIS A 178 22.39 23.54 8.87
N LYS A 179 22.34 22.52 9.72
CA LYS A 179 21.44 22.45 10.88
C LYS A 179 22.16 21.77 12.04
N VAL A 180 21.71 22.06 13.26
CA VAL A 180 22.12 21.32 14.46
C VAL A 180 20.95 20.47 14.93
N VAL A 181 21.11 19.15 14.90
CA VAL A 181 20.08 18.20 15.36
C VAL A 181 20.59 17.58 16.66
N ARG A 182 19.92 17.89 17.78
CA ARG A 182 20.27 17.40 19.13
C ARG A 182 21.73 17.68 19.54
N GLY A 183 22.23 18.85 19.18
CA GLY A 183 23.60 19.27 19.49
C GLY A 183 24.65 18.78 18.49
N GLU A 184 24.27 17.96 17.51
CA GLU A 184 25.18 17.51 16.46
C GLU A 184 25.00 18.33 15.18
N PRO A 185 26.07 18.96 14.66
CA PRO A 185 26.01 19.67 13.38
C PRO A 185 25.91 18.68 12.21
N CYS A 186 25.03 18.98 11.25
CA CYS A 186 24.86 18.22 10.02
C CYS A 186 24.55 19.12 8.82
N ASP A 187 24.86 18.60 7.63
CA ASP A 187 24.61 19.26 6.35
C ASP A 187 23.27 18.78 5.80
N VAL A 188 22.44 19.71 5.32
CA VAL A 188 21.10 19.42 4.83
C VAL A 188 21.14 19.23 3.32
N TRP A 189 20.75 18.04 2.87
CA TRP A 189 20.70 17.66 1.47
C TRP A 189 19.26 17.46 1.04
N THR A 190 18.83 18.22 0.03
CA THR A 190 17.43 18.19 -0.44
C THR A 190 17.37 17.70 -1.89
N PHE A 191 16.45 16.78 -2.14
CA PHE A 191 16.08 16.30 -3.46
C PHE A 191 14.62 16.64 -3.74
N ASN A 192 14.33 17.16 -4.92
CA ASN A 192 13.00 17.51 -5.35
C ASN A 192 12.77 17.00 -6.77
N SER A 193 11.85 16.05 -6.91
CA SER A 193 11.37 15.53 -8.18
C SER A 193 9.93 15.96 -8.40
N THR A 194 9.74 17.09 -9.07
CA THR A 194 8.42 17.66 -9.39
C THR A 194 7.58 16.69 -10.23
N SER A 195 8.20 15.95 -11.15
CA SER A 195 7.53 14.97 -12.00
C SER A 195 6.98 13.79 -11.20
N ALA A 196 7.73 13.32 -10.21
CA ALA A 196 7.32 12.22 -9.33
C ALA A 196 6.46 12.70 -8.13
N GLY A 197 6.34 14.00 -7.90
CA GLY A 197 5.73 14.53 -6.68
C GLY A 197 6.46 14.06 -5.42
N PHE A 198 7.79 13.94 -5.50
CA PHE A 198 8.63 13.46 -4.40
C PHE A 198 9.60 14.54 -3.97
N VAL A 199 9.51 14.93 -2.70
CA VAL A 199 10.46 15.85 -2.06
C VAL A 199 11.06 15.14 -0.88
N ALA A 200 12.39 15.12 -0.78
CA ALA A 200 13.11 14.47 0.29
C ALA A 200 14.21 15.39 0.82
N SER A 201 14.43 15.40 2.12
CA SER A 201 15.52 16.13 2.75
C SER A 201 16.14 15.28 3.85
N VAL A 202 17.47 15.31 3.96
CA VAL A 202 18.22 14.58 4.99
C VAL A 202 19.26 15.50 5.62
N CYS A 203 19.34 15.48 6.95
CA CYS A 203 20.44 16.12 7.68
C CYS A 203 21.53 15.07 7.95
N LEU A 204 22.64 15.17 7.23
CA LEU A 204 23.72 14.20 7.23
C LEU A 204 24.88 14.70 8.10
N ALA A 205 25.19 13.98 9.18
CA ALA A 205 26.32 14.33 10.04
C ALA A 205 27.67 13.94 9.38
N LYS A 206 28.78 14.40 9.96
CA LYS A 206 30.14 14.13 9.45
C LYS A 206 30.50 12.65 9.34
N ASP A 207 29.84 11.80 10.13
CA ASP A 207 30.01 10.34 10.10
C ASP A 207 29.27 9.66 8.93
N GLY A 208 28.53 10.43 8.13
CA GLY A 208 27.75 9.92 7.00
C GLY A 208 26.45 9.25 7.43
N VAL A 209 25.99 9.41 8.67
CA VAL A 209 24.71 8.85 9.12
C VAL A 209 23.64 9.94 9.25
N PRO A 210 22.42 9.73 8.70
CA PRO A 210 21.30 10.65 8.86
C PRO A 210 20.95 10.93 10.33
N ARG A 211 20.66 12.18 10.68
CA ARG A 211 20.08 12.59 11.98
C ARG A 211 18.61 12.92 11.87
N GLU A 212 18.20 13.45 10.73
CA GLU A 212 16.82 13.77 10.41
C GLU A 212 16.59 13.40 8.95
N PHE A 213 15.44 12.81 8.66
CA PHE A 213 14.97 12.55 7.31
C PHE A 213 13.52 12.97 7.20
N PHE A 214 13.24 13.81 6.21
CA PHE A 214 11.91 14.30 5.89
C PHE A 214 11.59 13.94 4.45
N GLN A 215 10.38 13.44 4.21
CA GLN A 215 9.88 13.24 2.86
C GLN A 215 8.43 13.67 2.73
N VAL A 216 8.09 14.19 1.56
CA VAL A 216 6.74 14.41 1.06
C VAL A 216 6.58 13.61 -0.21
N LEU A 217 5.47 12.89 -0.27
CA LEU A 217 5.11 12.01 -1.36
C LEU A 217 3.78 12.45 -1.94
N GLY A 218 3.62 12.23 -3.24
CA GLY A 218 2.43 12.56 -4.00
C GLY A 218 2.20 14.06 -4.19
N LYS A 219 1.31 14.39 -5.13
CA LYS A 219 0.79 15.75 -5.26
C LYS A 219 -0.24 15.99 -4.17
N LYS A 220 -0.37 17.23 -3.68
CA LYS A 220 -1.42 17.60 -2.73
C LYS A 220 -2.79 17.15 -3.27
N GLY A 221 -3.54 16.40 -2.46
CA GLY A 221 -4.85 15.87 -2.82
C GLY A 221 -4.82 14.54 -3.59
N SER A 222 -3.64 14.05 -3.98
CA SER A 222 -3.51 12.69 -4.51
C SER A 222 -3.68 11.66 -3.40
N LYS A 223 -4.25 10.50 -3.75
CA LYS A 223 -4.47 9.37 -2.85
C LYS A 223 -3.22 8.91 -2.11
N TRP A 224 -2.09 8.96 -2.81
CA TRP A 224 -0.78 8.55 -2.32
C TRP A 224 0.00 9.70 -1.68
N SER A 225 -0.67 10.82 -1.40
CA SER A 225 -0.01 11.93 -0.75
C SER A 225 0.24 11.68 0.72
N GLY A 226 1.37 12.18 1.18
CA GLY A 226 1.75 12.04 2.56
C GLY A 226 3.05 12.77 2.87
N ARG A 227 3.34 12.86 4.15
CA ARG A 227 4.61 13.30 4.69
C ARG A 227 5.07 12.33 5.76
N SER A 228 6.36 12.11 5.86
CA SER A 228 6.93 11.42 7.02
C SER A 228 8.22 12.09 7.44
N GLU A 229 8.43 12.11 8.75
CA GLU A 229 9.61 12.62 9.43
C GLU A 229 10.19 11.51 10.30
N MET A 230 11.49 11.28 10.14
CA MET A 230 12.28 10.35 10.92
C MET A 230 13.40 11.09 11.60
N ASN A 231 13.53 10.89 12.91
CA ASN A 231 14.60 11.42 13.71
C ASN A 231 15.44 10.26 14.25
N PHE A 232 16.73 10.27 13.95
CA PHE A 232 17.67 9.21 14.31
C PHE A 232 18.56 9.65 15.47
N SER A 233 18.83 8.73 16.39
CA SER A 233 19.63 9.01 17.59
C SER A 233 20.30 7.76 18.13
N ASN A 234 21.27 7.92 19.04
CA ASN A 234 22.08 6.80 19.54
C ASN A 234 22.68 6.01 18.36
N VAL A 235 23.34 6.74 17.46
CA VAL A 235 23.90 6.20 16.22
C VAL A 235 25.13 5.36 16.54
N VAL A 236 25.21 4.18 15.92
CA VAL A 236 26.39 3.32 15.91
C VAL A 236 26.76 3.05 14.46
N VAL A 237 27.91 3.55 14.03
CA VAL A 237 28.48 3.32 12.69
C VAL A 237 29.14 1.95 12.65
N GLY A 238 28.94 1.23 11.55
CA GLY A 238 29.45 -0.12 11.34
C GLY A 238 28.34 -1.14 11.09
N PRO A 239 28.69 -2.36 10.65
CA PRO A 239 27.72 -3.39 10.33
C PRO A 239 26.94 -3.83 11.58
N PRO A 240 25.59 -3.77 11.56
CA PRO A 240 24.78 -4.38 12.60
C PRO A 240 24.99 -5.91 12.63
N PRO A 241 24.74 -6.58 13.77
CA PRO A 241 24.76 -8.04 13.85
C PRO A 241 23.83 -8.65 12.78
N SER A 242 24.27 -9.72 12.11
CA SER A 242 23.50 -10.37 11.03
C SER A 242 22.13 -10.88 11.50
N THR A 243 22.02 -11.31 12.75
CA THR A 243 20.77 -11.79 13.38
C THR A 243 19.66 -10.74 13.38
N ILE A 244 20.00 -9.44 13.31
CA ILE A 244 19.00 -8.37 13.18
C ILE A 244 18.25 -8.44 11.84
N PHE A 245 18.84 -9.05 10.82
CA PHE A 245 18.23 -9.18 9.49
C PHE A 245 17.56 -10.54 9.28
N GLU A 246 17.41 -11.35 10.32
CA GLU A 246 16.57 -12.55 10.26
C GLU A 246 15.08 -12.14 10.19
N PRO A 247 14.26 -12.85 9.38
CA PRO A 247 12.82 -12.60 9.33
C PRO A 247 12.17 -12.72 10.72
N SER A 248 11.09 -11.98 10.94
CA SER A 248 10.25 -12.16 12.14
C SER A 248 9.71 -13.59 12.20
N GLU A 249 9.26 -14.03 13.37
CA GLU A 249 8.61 -15.33 13.51
C GLU A 249 7.39 -15.49 12.59
N ALA A 250 6.59 -14.43 12.46
CA ALA A 250 5.44 -14.41 11.54
C ALA A 250 5.86 -14.68 10.10
N CYS A 251 6.97 -14.09 9.64
CA CYS A 251 7.47 -14.31 8.28
C CYS A 251 8.23 -15.62 8.11
N ALA A 252 8.99 -16.04 9.13
CA ALA A 252 9.84 -17.23 9.05
C ALA A 252 9.06 -18.54 9.18
N LYS A 253 7.98 -18.55 9.97
CA LYS A 253 7.27 -19.78 10.34
C LYS A 253 5.79 -19.77 9.98
N ASN A 254 5.15 -18.60 10.00
CA ASN A 254 3.70 -18.47 9.87
C ASN A 254 3.26 -17.86 8.53
N TYR A 255 4.19 -17.68 7.57
CA TYR A 255 3.87 -17.16 6.24
C TYR A 255 3.81 -18.29 5.19
N PRO A 256 2.74 -18.36 4.38
CA PRO A 256 1.49 -17.63 4.57
C PRO A 256 0.72 -18.12 5.80
N THR A 257 -0.10 -17.23 6.37
CA THR A 257 -0.92 -17.56 7.54
C THR A 257 -1.96 -18.61 7.17
N GLN A 258 -2.11 -19.62 8.03
CA GLN A 258 -3.04 -20.72 7.82
C GLN A 258 -4.49 -20.19 7.76
N PRO A 259 -5.37 -20.84 6.96
CA PRO A 259 -6.79 -20.53 6.97
C PRO A 259 -7.43 -20.68 8.35
N CYS A 260 -8.48 -19.91 8.59
CA CYS A 260 -9.24 -20.00 9.83
C CYS A 260 -9.89 -21.39 9.98
N ASN A 261 -10.00 -21.87 11.22
CA ASN A 261 -10.65 -23.15 11.53
C ASN A 261 -12.19 -23.02 11.58
N ASP A 262 -12.79 -22.48 10.52
CA ASP A 262 -14.25 -22.35 10.38
C ASP A 262 -14.68 -22.95 9.05
N THR A 263 -15.20 -24.17 9.07
CA THR A 263 -15.54 -24.93 7.87
C THR A 263 -16.91 -24.59 7.29
N ARG A 264 -17.63 -23.64 7.88
CA ARG A 264 -18.95 -23.24 7.42
C ARG A 264 -18.86 -22.45 6.12
N VAL A 265 -19.98 -22.39 5.42
CA VAL A 265 -20.17 -21.56 4.24
C VAL A 265 -21.19 -20.49 4.57
N ALA A 266 -20.97 -19.26 4.10
CA ALA A 266 -21.91 -18.16 4.25
C ALA A 266 -22.05 -17.37 2.95
N THR A 267 -23.20 -16.73 2.76
CA THR A 267 -23.35 -15.68 1.76
C THR A 267 -22.97 -14.35 2.40
N ILE A 268 -21.93 -13.69 1.89
CA ILE A 268 -21.52 -12.35 2.33
C ILE A 268 -21.94 -11.29 1.31
N SER A 269 -22.10 -10.06 1.80
CA SER A 269 -22.28 -8.88 0.97
C SER A 269 -20.98 -8.11 0.90
N VAL A 270 -20.49 -7.89 -0.32
CA VAL A 270 -19.26 -7.11 -0.56
C VAL A 270 -19.53 -6.02 -1.58
N TYR A 271 -18.72 -4.98 -1.53
CA TYR A 271 -18.80 -3.81 -2.37
C TYR A 271 -17.48 -3.65 -3.12
N ARG A 272 -17.58 -3.08 -4.32
CA ARG A 272 -16.41 -2.75 -5.12
C ARG A 272 -16.64 -1.44 -5.82
N ILE A 273 -15.76 -0.49 -5.56
CA ILE A 273 -15.64 0.74 -6.35
C ILE A 273 -14.78 0.42 -7.57
N PHE A 274 -15.26 0.67 -8.79
CA PHE A 274 -14.53 0.36 -10.02
C PHE A 274 -14.80 1.40 -11.10
N GLY A 275 -14.05 1.39 -12.21
CA GLY A 275 -14.40 2.18 -13.38
C GLY A 275 -13.62 1.81 -14.62
N SER A 276 -14.04 2.32 -15.78
CA SER A 276 -13.41 1.97 -17.08
C SER A 276 -11.89 2.14 -17.05
N PRO A 277 -11.11 1.18 -17.60
CA PRO A 277 -11.52 0.01 -18.40
C PRO A 277 -11.69 -1.28 -17.58
N GLU A 278 -11.85 -1.17 -16.27
CA GLU A 278 -11.92 -2.31 -15.36
C GLU A 278 -13.13 -3.23 -15.65
N PRO A 279 -12.95 -4.57 -15.75
CA PRO A 279 -14.05 -5.50 -15.90
C PRO A 279 -14.90 -5.57 -14.63
N LEU A 280 -16.22 -5.71 -14.81
CA LEU A 280 -17.17 -5.91 -13.72
C LEU A 280 -17.23 -7.40 -13.34
N GLU A 281 -16.26 -7.84 -12.56
CA GLU A 281 -16.16 -9.23 -12.10
C GLU A 281 -15.37 -9.27 -10.78
N LEU A 282 -15.43 -10.38 -10.04
CA LEU A 282 -14.73 -10.53 -8.76
C LEU A 282 -13.45 -11.38 -8.85
N GLN A 283 -13.19 -12.06 -9.98
CA GLN A 283 -11.98 -12.85 -10.13
C GLN A 283 -10.75 -11.96 -10.00
N ASN A 284 -9.85 -12.34 -9.11
CA ASN A 284 -8.66 -11.60 -8.74
C ASN A 284 -8.96 -10.17 -8.27
N ARG A 285 -9.95 -9.99 -7.39
CA ARG A 285 -10.34 -8.69 -6.84
C ARG A 285 -10.33 -8.57 -5.33
N ASP A 286 -9.92 -7.39 -4.90
CA ASP A 286 -10.12 -6.84 -3.57
C ASP A 286 -11.52 -6.21 -3.48
N THR A 287 -12.20 -6.45 -2.37
CA THR A 287 -13.50 -5.86 -2.05
C THR A 287 -13.57 -5.59 -0.54
N GLY A 288 -14.58 -4.85 -0.09
CA GLY A 288 -14.90 -4.71 1.32
C GLY A 288 -16.34 -5.07 1.63
N ASP A 289 -16.65 -5.39 2.89
CA ASP A 289 -17.97 -5.02 3.40
C ASP A 289 -18.07 -3.47 3.51
N ILE A 290 -19.22 -2.94 3.91
CA ILE A 290 -19.42 -1.48 3.95
C ILE A 290 -18.32 -0.81 4.80
N LEU A 291 -18.09 -1.29 6.02
CA LEU A 291 -17.08 -0.72 6.92
C LEU A 291 -15.65 -0.91 6.37
N GLY A 292 -15.37 -2.06 5.74
CA GLY A 292 -14.09 -2.38 5.13
C GLY A 292 -13.74 -1.47 3.96
N ASP A 293 -14.70 -1.11 3.12
CA ASP A 293 -14.53 -0.11 2.06
C ASP A 293 -14.49 1.32 2.62
N LEU A 294 -15.29 1.63 3.64
CA LEU A 294 -15.25 2.93 4.31
C LEU A 294 -13.89 3.20 4.96
N SER A 295 -13.25 2.17 5.50
CA SER A 295 -11.88 2.23 6.02
C SER A 295 -10.89 2.79 4.98
N PHE A 296 -11.17 2.60 3.69
CA PHE A 296 -10.40 3.07 2.55
C PHE A 296 -10.90 4.41 2.01
N VAL A 297 -12.19 4.53 1.75
CA VAL A 297 -12.82 5.75 1.20
C VAL A 297 -12.58 6.94 2.12
N CYS A 298 -12.74 6.75 3.43
CA CYS A 298 -12.58 7.81 4.40
C CYS A 298 -11.10 8.17 4.67
N THR A 299 -10.12 7.37 4.22
CA THR A 299 -8.67 7.64 4.40
C THR A 299 -8.03 8.21 3.14
N GLN A 300 -8.39 7.67 1.97
CA GLN A 300 -7.51 7.70 0.81
C GLN A 300 -8.00 8.54 -0.37
N GLY A 301 -9.26 8.94 -0.42
CA GLY A 301 -9.81 9.59 -1.61
C GLY A 301 -10.22 11.03 -1.41
N SER A 302 -9.81 11.90 -2.34
CA SER A 302 -10.65 13.06 -2.66
C SER A 302 -11.91 12.56 -3.38
N GLY A 303 -13.04 13.23 -3.20
CA GLY A 303 -14.26 12.89 -3.93
C GLY A 303 -14.07 12.89 -5.45
N GLU A 304 -13.16 13.72 -5.94
CA GLU A 304 -12.79 13.82 -7.35
C GLU A 304 -12.33 12.48 -7.95
N ALA A 305 -11.54 11.69 -7.21
CA ALA A 305 -11.03 10.39 -7.67
C ALA A 305 -12.15 9.36 -7.91
N TYR A 306 -13.34 9.58 -7.32
CA TYR A 306 -14.48 8.68 -7.41
C TYR A 306 -15.56 9.14 -8.38
N ARG A 307 -15.53 10.38 -8.90
CA ARG A 307 -16.65 10.95 -9.67
C ARG A 307 -17.08 10.13 -10.88
N SER A 308 -16.12 9.54 -11.59
CA SER A 308 -16.37 8.71 -12.78
C SER A 308 -16.46 7.22 -12.47
N LYS A 309 -16.44 6.85 -11.17
CA LYS A 309 -16.45 5.46 -10.72
C LYS A 309 -17.87 5.02 -10.41
N LEU A 310 -18.04 3.71 -10.37
CA LEU A 310 -19.26 3.02 -10.00
C LEU A 310 -19.00 2.20 -8.74
N ILE A 311 -20.04 1.92 -7.97
CA ILE A 311 -19.99 1.03 -6.83
C ILE A 311 -20.97 -0.11 -7.06
N THR A 312 -20.48 -1.34 -7.07
CA THR A 312 -21.33 -2.53 -7.21
C THR A 312 -21.41 -3.28 -5.88
N HIS A 313 -22.63 -3.58 -5.45
CA HIS A 313 -22.92 -4.54 -4.39
C HIS A 313 -23.00 -5.94 -4.98
N TRP A 314 -22.27 -6.87 -4.38
CA TRP A 314 -22.28 -8.29 -4.72
C TRP A 314 -22.76 -9.13 -3.55
N ARG A 315 -23.42 -10.24 -3.87
CA ARG A 315 -23.61 -11.37 -2.96
C ARG A 315 -22.73 -12.51 -3.41
N VAL A 316 -21.97 -13.10 -2.49
CA VAL A 316 -20.99 -14.15 -2.80
C VAL A 316 -21.10 -15.25 -1.76
N ASN A 317 -21.12 -16.51 -2.18
CA ASN A 317 -20.99 -17.64 -1.26
C ASN A 317 -19.50 -17.89 -1.01
N VAL A 318 -19.10 -17.95 0.24
CA VAL A 318 -17.71 -18.10 0.66
C VAL A 318 -17.58 -19.15 1.76
N SER A 319 -16.48 -19.90 1.74
CA SER A 319 -16.00 -20.62 2.91
C SER A 319 -15.53 -19.61 3.97
N LEU A 320 -15.91 -19.83 5.23
CA LEU A 320 -15.46 -19.01 6.36
C LEU A 320 -14.05 -19.38 6.84
N ALA A 321 -13.42 -20.39 6.22
CA ALA A 321 -12.02 -20.72 6.40
C ALA A 321 -11.14 -19.70 5.66
N PHE A 322 -11.23 -18.43 6.08
CA PHE A 322 -10.52 -17.33 5.44
C PHE A 322 -9.01 -17.51 5.55
N GLY A 323 -8.32 -17.38 4.43
CA GLY A 323 -6.86 -17.38 4.36
C GLY A 323 -6.29 -15.99 4.60
N GLN A 324 -4.96 -15.90 4.52
CA GLN A 324 -4.28 -14.62 4.52
C GLN A 324 -4.71 -13.78 3.30
N TYR A 325 -5.02 -12.51 3.54
CA TYR A 325 -5.34 -11.55 2.48
C TYR A 325 -4.21 -11.41 1.45
N ALA A 326 -4.54 -11.52 0.17
CA ALA A 326 -3.68 -11.24 -0.97
C ALA A 326 -4.07 -9.90 -1.62
N VAL A 327 -3.13 -9.23 -2.29
CA VAL A 327 -3.46 -7.97 -2.98
C VAL A 327 -3.95 -8.31 -4.38
N CYS A 328 -5.24 -8.14 -4.63
CA CYS A 328 -5.91 -8.56 -5.86
C CYS A 328 -6.52 -7.35 -6.59
N ASN A 329 -5.86 -6.84 -7.63
CA ASN A 329 -6.23 -5.58 -8.27
C ASN A 329 -6.17 -5.64 -9.80
N PHE A 330 -6.87 -4.71 -10.45
CA PHE A 330 -6.69 -4.47 -11.89
C PHE A 330 -5.40 -3.71 -12.11
N ASN A 331 -4.58 -4.22 -13.00
CA ASN A 331 -3.32 -3.60 -13.33
C ASN A 331 -3.35 -2.72 -14.59
N GLY A 332 -4.55 -2.37 -15.06
CA GLY A 332 -4.75 -1.66 -16.31
C GLY A 332 -4.96 -2.56 -17.53
N THR A 333 -4.64 -3.86 -17.42
CA THR A 333 -4.83 -4.84 -18.50
C THR A 333 -5.64 -6.07 -18.07
N ALA A 334 -5.41 -6.57 -16.86
CA ALA A 334 -6.06 -7.75 -16.31
C ALA A 334 -6.19 -7.64 -14.79
N ASN A 335 -7.02 -8.51 -14.21
CA ASN A 335 -7.12 -8.66 -12.77
C ASN A 335 -6.07 -9.67 -12.32
N ASP A 336 -5.22 -9.28 -11.39
CA ASP A 336 -4.15 -10.13 -10.89
C ASP A 336 -4.07 -10.10 -9.37
N CYS A 337 -3.62 -11.22 -8.79
CA CYS A 337 -3.41 -11.37 -7.36
C CYS A 337 -1.94 -11.59 -7.04
N LEU A 338 -1.40 -10.76 -6.17
CA LEU A 338 -0.06 -10.90 -5.63
C LEU A 338 -0.11 -11.64 -4.31
N GLY A 339 0.54 -12.80 -4.24
CA GLY A 339 0.65 -13.61 -3.03
C GLY A 339 1.31 -14.96 -3.26
N ASP A 340 1.62 -15.66 -2.17
CA ASP A 340 2.08 -17.05 -2.23
C ASP A 340 0.99 -17.96 -2.85
N PRO A 341 1.31 -18.95 -3.70
CA PRO A 341 0.32 -19.86 -4.29
C PRO A 341 -0.60 -20.55 -3.26
N ALA A 342 -0.16 -20.78 -2.03
CA ALA A 342 -1.00 -21.33 -0.97
C ALA A 342 -2.03 -20.30 -0.45
N MET A 343 -1.71 -19.00 -0.42
CA MET A 343 -2.67 -17.94 -0.09
C MET A 343 -3.80 -17.87 -1.12
N LEU A 344 -3.46 -18.05 -2.40
CA LEU A 344 -4.39 -17.91 -3.52
C LEU A 344 -5.42 -19.05 -3.63
N LYS A 345 -5.38 -20.04 -2.72
CA LYS A 345 -6.35 -21.15 -2.65
C LYS A 345 -7.54 -20.86 -1.73
N SER A 346 -7.55 -19.73 -1.04
CA SER A 346 -8.62 -19.35 -0.12
C SER A 346 -9.12 -17.93 -0.42
N VAL A 347 -10.32 -17.59 0.07
CA VAL A 347 -10.71 -16.18 0.20
C VAL A 347 -9.85 -15.58 1.28
N GLY A 348 -9.06 -14.58 0.92
CA GLY A 348 -8.24 -13.87 1.88
C GLY A 348 -9.08 -12.85 2.63
N ARG A 349 -8.85 -12.68 3.94
CA ARG A 349 -9.56 -11.70 4.76
C ARG A 349 -8.61 -10.95 5.68
N ARG A 350 -8.86 -9.66 5.84
CA ARG A 350 -8.24 -8.82 6.87
C ARG A 350 -9.23 -7.79 7.37
N SER A 351 -8.95 -7.20 8.52
CA SER A 351 -9.66 -6.02 9.00
C SER A 351 -9.37 -4.80 8.10
N GLY A 352 -10.31 -3.86 8.03
CA GLY A 352 -10.14 -2.59 7.32
C GLY A 352 -8.82 -1.91 7.68
N GLN A 353 -8.00 -1.63 6.67
CA GLN A 353 -6.64 -1.05 6.83
C GLN A 353 -5.70 -1.84 7.77
N MET A 354 -6.01 -3.11 8.07
CA MET A 354 -5.34 -3.92 9.12
C MET A 354 -5.36 -3.30 10.51
N MET A 355 -6.43 -2.55 10.79
CA MET A 355 -6.63 -1.80 12.02
C MET A 355 -7.66 -2.43 12.96
N GLY A 356 -8.09 -3.66 12.73
CA GLY A 356 -9.00 -4.39 13.62
C GLY A 356 -8.27 -5.00 14.82
N SER A 357 -8.93 -5.09 15.98
CA SER A 357 -8.29 -5.57 17.23
C SER A 357 -8.13 -7.09 17.34
N GLY A 358 -8.71 -7.84 16.41
CA GLY A 358 -8.72 -9.30 16.46
C GLY A 358 -7.39 -9.96 16.07
N PRO A 359 -7.20 -11.24 16.40
CA PRO A 359 -6.01 -12.00 16.04
C PRO A 359 -5.80 -12.02 14.53
N LEU A 360 -4.53 -12.10 14.10
CA LEU A 360 -4.12 -12.11 12.70
C LEU A 360 -4.71 -10.92 11.93
N LEU A 361 -4.78 -9.76 12.59
CA LEU A 361 -5.30 -8.50 12.06
C LEU A 361 -6.71 -8.66 11.46
N GLY A 362 -7.56 -9.45 12.11
CA GLY A 362 -8.96 -9.61 11.70
C GLY A 362 -9.23 -10.71 10.67
N GLN A 363 -8.25 -11.57 10.35
CA GLN A 363 -8.47 -12.70 9.45
C GLN A 363 -9.57 -13.64 10.01
N CYS A 364 -9.42 -14.05 11.28
CA CYS A 364 -10.24 -15.09 11.92
C CYS A 364 -11.15 -14.59 13.04
N SER A 365 -11.49 -13.31 13.05
CA SER A 365 -12.35 -12.70 14.08
C SER A 365 -13.41 -11.79 13.46
N PRO A 366 -14.50 -11.49 14.17
CA PRO A 366 -15.40 -10.40 13.75
C PRO A 366 -14.60 -9.10 13.63
N ASN A 367 -14.89 -8.31 12.59
CA ASN A 367 -14.28 -7.00 12.36
C ASN A 367 -15.35 -5.92 12.48
N ASP A 368 -16.16 -5.97 13.54
CA ASP A 368 -17.34 -5.11 13.69
C ASP A 368 -16.98 -3.62 13.88
N ASP A 369 -15.71 -3.33 14.18
CA ASP A 369 -15.18 -1.98 14.38
C ASP A 369 -14.73 -1.32 13.06
N VAL A 370 -13.97 -2.02 12.22
CA VAL A 370 -13.35 -1.45 11.01
C VAL A 370 -13.78 -2.13 9.71
N GLY A 371 -14.66 -3.13 9.82
CA GLY A 371 -15.10 -3.96 8.72
C GLY A 371 -14.03 -4.92 8.20
N SER A 372 -14.42 -5.72 7.22
CA SER A 372 -13.56 -6.70 6.57
C SER A 372 -13.24 -6.29 5.14
N GLN A 373 -11.98 -6.42 4.77
CA GLN A 373 -11.52 -6.44 3.40
C GLN A 373 -11.29 -7.88 2.98
N TYR A 374 -11.69 -8.21 1.76
CA TYR A 374 -11.62 -9.54 1.19
C TYR A 374 -10.84 -9.52 -0.12
N SER A 375 -10.05 -10.54 -0.35
CA SER A 375 -9.41 -10.81 -1.64
C SER A 375 -10.01 -12.08 -2.24
N PHE A 376 -10.41 -12.03 -3.50
CA PHE A 376 -11.05 -13.13 -4.24
C PHE A 376 -10.15 -13.68 -5.36
N PRO A 377 -9.12 -14.49 -5.05
CA PRO A 377 -8.29 -15.13 -6.08
C PRO A 377 -9.11 -16.03 -7.00
N ALA A 378 -8.85 -15.97 -8.30
CA ALA A 378 -9.45 -16.84 -9.29
C ALA A 378 -9.12 -18.32 -9.03
N ALA A 379 -7.91 -18.61 -8.52
CA ALA A 379 -7.49 -19.97 -8.16
C ALA A 379 -8.30 -20.59 -7.01
N ALA A 380 -9.03 -19.78 -6.24
CA ALA A 380 -9.93 -20.24 -5.19
C ALA A 380 -11.41 -20.29 -5.63
N MET A 381 -11.73 -19.92 -6.87
CA MET A 381 -13.10 -19.86 -7.37
C MET A 381 -13.66 -21.26 -7.64
N CYS A 382 -14.92 -21.46 -7.29
CA CYS A 382 -15.67 -22.67 -7.57
C CYS A 382 -16.10 -22.75 -9.03
N PRO A 383 -16.02 -23.93 -9.65
CA PRO A 383 -16.73 -24.19 -10.90
C PRO A 383 -18.24 -23.95 -10.74
N PRO A 384 -18.97 -23.72 -11.84
CA PRO A 384 -20.44 -23.65 -11.84
C PRO A 384 -21.10 -24.79 -11.09
N GLY A 385 -22.06 -24.44 -10.24
CA GLY A 385 -22.85 -25.41 -9.48
C GLY A 385 -22.10 -26.09 -8.33
N VAL A 386 -20.80 -25.86 -8.17
CA VAL A 386 -20.02 -26.36 -7.03
C VAL A 386 -20.12 -25.36 -5.87
N SER A 387 -20.48 -25.86 -4.70
CA SER A 387 -20.54 -25.04 -3.48
C SER A 387 -19.14 -24.89 -2.86
N PRO A 388 -18.82 -23.72 -2.26
CA PRO A 388 -17.58 -23.52 -1.51
C PRO A 388 -17.41 -24.52 -0.36
N GLY A 389 -16.17 -24.80 0.04
CA GLY A 389 -15.85 -25.72 1.12
C GLY A 389 -14.35 -25.78 1.43
N LEU A 390 -13.96 -26.52 2.48
CA LEU A 390 -12.56 -26.62 2.93
C LEU A 390 -11.68 -27.43 1.96
N ASP A 391 -12.20 -28.55 1.45
CA ASP A 391 -11.47 -29.49 0.59
C ASP A 391 -11.69 -29.21 -0.91
N SER A 392 -12.26 -28.04 -1.24
CA SER A 392 -12.64 -27.65 -2.59
C SER A 392 -12.16 -26.22 -2.88
N CYS A 393 -12.85 -25.54 -3.80
CA CYS A 393 -12.81 -24.10 -3.95
C CYS A 393 -13.37 -23.35 -2.73
N ALA A 394 -12.98 -22.09 -2.56
CA ALA A 394 -13.32 -21.27 -1.39
C ALA A 394 -14.43 -20.25 -1.63
N TRP A 395 -14.79 -19.94 -2.89
CA TRP A 395 -15.88 -19.00 -3.19
C TRP A 395 -16.54 -19.24 -4.53
N GLY A 396 -17.81 -18.86 -4.66
CA GLY A 396 -18.56 -19.01 -5.90
C GLY A 396 -19.94 -18.37 -5.82
N GLY A 397 -20.73 -18.49 -6.89
CA GLY A 397 -22.08 -17.93 -6.94
C GLY A 397 -22.12 -16.42 -6.72
N ALA A 398 -21.11 -15.70 -7.21
CA ALA A 398 -21.06 -14.25 -7.14
C ALA A 398 -22.15 -13.65 -8.05
N VAL A 399 -23.05 -12.86 -7.46
CA VAL A 399 -24.14 -12.19 -8.20
C VAL A 399 -24.08 -10.69 -7.91
N PRO A 400 -23.99 -9.84 -8.95
CA PRO A 400 -24.13 -8.41 -8.77
C PRO A 400 -25.59 -8.13 -8.42
N VAL A 401 -25.81 -7.47 -7.29
CA VAL A 401 -27.15 -7.13 -6.80
C VAL A 401 -27.60 -5.79 -7.35
N ARG A 402 -26.69 -4.81 -7.31
CA ARG A 402 -27.00 -3.42 -7.67
C ARG A 402 -25.74 -2.62 -7.92
N THR A 403 -25.77 -1.71 -8.89
CA THR A 403 -24.69 -0.75 -9.15
C THR A 403 -25.21 0.68 -9.11
N VAL A 404 -24.47 1.56 -8.44
CA VAL A 404 -24.78 2.99 -8.36
C VAL A 404 -23.56 3.83 -8.77
N ALA A 405 -23.78 5.08 -9.14
CA ALA A 405 -22.69 6.02 -9.37
C ALA A 405 -22.00 6.35 -8.04
N ALA A 406 -20.67 6.28 -8.01
CA ALA A 406 -19.93 6.62 -6.79
C ALA A 406 -20.08 8.10 -6.43
N SER A 407 -20.20 9.01 -7.41
CA SER A 407 -20.50 10.42 -7.17
C SER A 407 -21.79 10.62 -6.35
N CYS A 408 -22.84 9.84 -6.62
CA CYS A 408 -24.07 9.92 -5.83
C CYS A 408 -23.82 9.61 -4.36
N VAL A 409 -23.12 8.51 -4.06
CA VAL A 409 -22.83 8.13 -2.67
C VAL A 409 -21.89 9.13 -2.00
N MET A 410 -20.80 9.48 -2.68
CA MET A 410 -19.70 10.28 -2.14
C MET A 410 -20.10 11.76 -1.94
N GLU A 411 -20.75 12.35 -2.94
CA GLU A 411 -21.03 13.79 -3.00
C GLU A 411 -22.50 14.07 -2.69
N ASP A 412 -23.44 13.50 -3.44
CA ASP A 412 -24.87 13.86 -3.31
C ASP A 412 -25.49 13.40 -1.99
N ARG A 413 -25.10 12.21 -1.51
CA ARG A 413 -25.55 11.67 -0.21
C ARG A 413 -24.66 12.10 0.96
N GLY A 414 -23.56 12.79 0.68
CA GLY A 414 -22.69 13.40 1.69
C GLY A 414 -21.81 12.41 2.48
N LEU A 415 -21.39 11.30 1.86
CA LEU A 415 -20.58 10.29 2.54
C LEU A 415 -19.24 10.86 3.04
N LEU A 416 -18.56 11.70 2.26
CA LEU A 416 -17.26 12.24 2.64
C LEU A 416 -17.35 13.18 3.86
N GLN A 417 -18.46 13.90 3.99
CA GLN A 417 -18.77 14.71 5.16
C GLN A 417 -19.04 13.83 6.38
N ALA A 418 -19.73 12.69 6.19
CA ALA A 418 -19.94 11.70 7.24
C ALA A 418 -18.61 11.08 7.70
N CYS A 419 -17.74 10.67 6.76
CA CYS A 419 -16.38 10.20 7.06
C CYS A 419 -15.65 11.19 7.97
N THR A 420 -15.69 12.49 7.66
CA THR A 420 -15.00 13.53 8.46
C THR A 420 -15.49 13.57 9.91
N ARG A 421 -16.79 13.31 10.15
CA ARG A 421 -17.36 13.26 11.52
C ARG A 421 -16.99 11.98 12.27
N ASP A 422 -16.76 10.90 11.54
CA ASP A 422 -16.46 9.57 12.06
C ASP A 422 -14.98 9.30 12.29
N ILE A 423 -14.06 10.13 11.76
CA ILE A 423 -12.63 10.00 12.04
C ILE A 423 -12.38 9.98 13.56
N GLY A 424 -11.67 8.95 14.02
CA GLY A 424 -11.40 8.67 15.42
C GLY A 424 -12.56 8.03 16.17
N LYS A 425 -13.58 7.53 15.48
CA LYS A 425 -14.80 6.94 16.07
C LYS A 425 -15.21 5.67 15.33
N ALA A 426 -14.36 4.65 15.30
CA ALA A 426 -14.77 3.34 14.80
C ALA A 426 -15.88 2.72 15.69
N PRO A 427 -16.92 2.08 15.10
CA PRO A 427 -17.18 2.00 13.66
C PRO A 427 -17.71 3.30 13.08
N PHE A 428 -17.39 3.56 11.81
CA PHE A 428 -17.81 4.76 11.06
C PHE A 428 -19.31 4.75 10.77
N THR A 429 -20.09 4.95 11.83
CA THR A 429 -21.53 4.69 11.88
C THR A 429 -22.31 5.68 11.00
N ASP A 430 -21.96 6.97 11.02
CA ASP A 430 -22.63 7.96 10.17
C ASP A 430 -22.39 7.65 8.69
N ALA A 431 -21.14 7.33 8.34
CA ALA A 431 -20.75 6.99 6.98
C ALA A 431 -21.38 5.67 6.51
N GLU A 432 -21.44 4.67 7.39
CA GLU A 432 -22.10 3.39 7.12
C GLU A 432 -23.59 3.58 6.82
N ASN A 433 -24.26 4.45 7.58
CA ASN A 433 -25.68 4.75 7.36
C ASN A 433 -25.94 5.41 6.00
N VAL A 434 -25.08 6.35 5.58
CA VAL A 434 -25.16 6.97 4.25
C VAL A 434 -25.02 5.90 3.16
N TRP A 435 -24.03 5.02 3.29
CA TRP A 435 -23.80 3.94 2.32
C TRP A 435 -24.97 2.96 2.25
N LYS A 436 -25.48 2.52 3.41
CA LYS A 436 -26.66 1.64 3.50
C LYS A 436 -27.87 2.26 2.83
N ALA A 437 -28.17 3.54 3.11
CA ALA A 437 -29.30 4.24 2.51
C ALA A 437 -29.18 4.33 0.97
N ALA A 438 -27.98 4.63 0.46
CA ALA A 438 -27.72 4.73 -0.97
C ALA A 438 -28.05 3.42 -1.72
N PHE A 439 -27.75 2.27 -1.12
CA PHE A 439 -28.03 0.96 -1.70
C PHE A 439 -29.42 0.38 -1.35
N ALA A 440 -30.11 0.92 -0.34
CA ALA A 440 -31.45 0.44 0.05
C ALA A 440 -32.59 0.95 -0.86
N SER A 441 -32.40 2.07 -1.56
CA SER A 441 -33.43 2.65 -2.44
C SER A 441 -32.84 3.37 -3.65
N GLU A 442 -33.66 3.57 -4.70
CA GLU A 442 -33.37 4.49 -5.82
C GLU A 442 -33.83 5.93 -5.53
N ASP A 443 -34.69 6.12 -4.54
CA ASP A 443 -35.34 7.38 -4.22
C ASP A 443 -34.36 8.34 -3.49
N PRO A 444 -33.94 9.45 -4.12
CA PRO A 444 -33.03 10.40 -3.50
C PRO A 444 -33.58 11.05 -2.23
N GLU A 445 -34.91 11.18 -2.09
CA GLU A 445 -35.54 11.75 -0.89
C GLU A 445 -35.41 10.82 0.32
N LYS A 446 -35.16 9.52 0.09
CA LYS A 446 -34.87 8.51 1.13
C LYS A 446 -33.38 8.27 1.33
N GLY A 447 -32.53 9.09 0.72
CA GLY A 447 -31.08 8.89 0.72
C GLY A 447 -30.59 7.83 -0.26
N GLY A 448 -31.45 7.33 -1.14
CA GLY A 448 -31.10 6.38 -2.19
C GLY A 448 -30.26 6.98 -3.32
N CYS A 449 -29.59 6.12 -4.07
CA CYS A 449 -28.91 6.46 -5.32
C CYS A 449 -29.56 5.73 -6.49
N PRO A 450 -29.83 6.37 -7.64
CA PRO A 450 -30.37 5.67 -8.80
C PRO A 450 -29.46 4.52 -9.26
N GLU A 451 -30.06 3.43 -9.73
CA GLU A 451 -29.30 2.34 -10.34
C GLU A 451 -28.69 2.79 -11.67
N VAL A 452 -27.42 2.42 -11.89
CA VAL A 452 -26.74 2.65 -13.16
C VAL A 452 -26.88 1.39 -14.00
N PRO A 453 -27.60 1.43 -15.13
CA PRO A 453 -27.81 0.25 -15.96
C PRO A 453 -26.47 -0.24 -16.54
N TYR A 454 -26.27 -1.55 -16.52
CA TYR A 454 -25.09 -2.16 -17.10
C TYR A 454 -25.09 -2.00 -18.63
N PRO A 455 -23.96 -1.63 -19.26
CA PRO A 455 -23.85 -1.73 -20.69
C PRO A 455 -24.03 -3.21 -21.10
N PRO A 456 -25.02 -3.55 -21.95
CA PRO A 456 -25.34 -4.93 -22.29
C PRO A 456 -24.21 -5.69 -23.02
N SER A 457 -23.14 -5.00 -23.43
CA SER A 457 -21.97 -5.57 -24.09
C SER A 457 -21.02 -6.32 -23.14
N SER A 458 -21.08 -6.07 -21.84
CA SER A 458 -20.45 -6.94 -20.84
C SER A 458 -21.45 -8.01 -20.46
N ARG A 459 -21.67 -8.98 -21.36
CA ARG A 459 -22.32 -10.24 -20.96
C ARG A 459 -21.50 -10.77 -19.80
N LEU A 460 -22.07 -10.78 -18.59
CA LEU A 460 -21.53 -11.53 -17.47
C LEU A 460 -21.23 -12.92 -18.03
N VAL A 461 -19.95 -13.26 -18.15
CA VAL A 461 -19.60 -14.66 -18.32
C VAL A 461 -19.88 -15.24 -16.96
N VAL A 462 -21.09 -15.79 -16.81
CA VAL A 462 -21.40 -16.71 -15.73
C VAL A 462 -20.56 -17.95 -16.05
N VAL A 463 -19.27 -17.88 -15.68
CA VAL A 463 -18.31 -18.97 -15.87
C VAL A 463 -18.73 -20.13 -15.03
#